data_AF-A0A8T5DH45-F1
#
_entry.id   AF-A0A8T5DH45-F1
#
_cell.length_a   1.000
_cell.length_b   1.000
_cell.length_c   1.000
_cell.angle_alpha   90.00
_cell.angle_beta   90.00
_cell.angle_gamma   90.00
#
_symmetry.space_group_name_H-M   'P 1'
#
loop_
_entity.id
_entity.type
_entity.pdbx_description
1 polymer ?
#
loop_
_entity_poly.entity_id
_entity_poly.type
_entity_poly.pdbx_seq_one_letter_code
_entity_poly.pdbx_strand_id
1 'polypeptide(L)'
;MKIKYTTKNQRISIEIENDSIKDAFKHLAEFQEVFDQEACGLCESDNLQMIVRTVDSNDYYEIRCKDCTAKLAFGQHKIGGSLFPKRKKQDGSYDSKGKGWHKWNGNSA
;
A
#
# COMPACT_ATOMS: atom_id res chain seq x y z
N MET A 1 3.12 -8.88 -24.55
CA MET A 1 4.01 -7.70 -24.42
C MET A 1 4.65 -7.69 -23.04
N LYS A 2 5.90 -7.26 -22.91
CA LYS A 2 6.63 -7.25 -21.63
C LYS A 2 6.91 -5.81 -21.18
N ILE A 3 6.55 -5.49 -19.94
CA ILE A 3 6.82 -4.19 -19.33
C ILE A 3 7.79 -4.39 -18.17
N LYS A 4 8.91 -3.68 -18.21
CA LYS A 4 9.81 -3.55 -17.06
C LYS A 4 9.48 -2.24 -16.34
N TYR A 5 9.19 -2.34 -15.05
CA TYR A 5 8.89 -1.20 -14.21
C TYR A 5 9.75 -1.24 -12.94
N THR A 6 10.28 -0.08 -12.57
CA THR A 6 11.05 0.12 -11.35
C THR A 6 10.33 1.19 -10.54
N THR A 7 10.10 0.92 -9.26
CA THR A 7 9.46 1.87 -8.35
C THR A 7 10.25 3.17 -8.29
N LYS A 8 9.59 4.28 -7.97
CA LYS A 8 10.24 5.61 -7.99
C LYS A 8 11.41 5.74 -7.01
N ASN A 9 11.37 5.00 -5.90
CA ASN A 9 12.46 4.89 -4.93
C ASN A 9 13.55 3.86 -5.32
N GLN A 10 13.45 3.24 -6.51
CA GLN A 10 14.38 2.27 -7.06
C GLN A 10 14.57 0.97 -6.24
N ARG A 11 13.70 0.71 -5.25
CA ARG A 11 13.82 -0.47 -4.36
C ARG A 11 13.26 -1.75 -4.97
N ILE A 12 12.26 -1.66 -5.84
CA ILE A 12 11.59 -2.82 -6.42
C ILE A 12 11.58 -2.67 -7.93
N SER A 13 12.06 -3.70 -8.62
CA SER A 13 11.94 -3.82 -10.07
C SER A 13 11.17 -5.08 -10.40
N ILE A 14 10.17 -4.96 -11.27
CA ILE A 14 9.37 -6.07 -11.73
C ILE A 14 9.31 -6.09 -13.25
N GLU A 15 8.95 -7.25 -13.75
CA GLU A 15 8.71 -7.48 -15.15
C GLU A 15 7.35 -8.16 -15.30
N ILE A 16 6.45 -7.53 -16.05
CA ILE A 16 5.08 -8.02 -16.24
C ILE A 16 4.91 -8.41 -17.70
N GLU A 17 4.57 -9.67 -17.93
CA GLU A 17 4.08 -10.15 -19.21
C GLU A 17 2.57 -9.98 -19.29
N ASN A 18 2.09 -9.43 -20.40
CA ASN A 18 0.69 -9.06 -20.60
C ASN A 18 0.24 -9.37 -22.01
N ASP A 19 -1.01 -9.78 -22.19
CA ASP A 19 -1.54 -10.10 -23.52
C ASP A 19 -2.03 -8.86 -24.27
N SER A 20 -2.48 -7.83 -23.56
CA SER A 20 -2.98 -6.58 -24.13
C SER A 20 -2.50 -5.35 -23.36
N ILE A 21 -2.61 -4.17 -23.99
CA ILE A 21 -2.33 -2.88 -23.34
C ILE A 21 -3.30 -2.64 -22.16
N LYS A 22 -4.54 -3.12 -22.25
CA LYS A 22 -5.53 -2.98 -21.16
C LYS A 22 -5.11 -3.77 -19.93
N ASP A 23 -4.61 -4.99 -20.11
CA ASP A 23 -4.15 -5.84 -19.01
C ASP A 23 -2.85 -5.28 -18.42
N ALA A 24 -1.96 -4.80 -19.29
CA ALA A 24 -0.74 -4.14 -18.88
C ALA A 24 -1.00 -2.89 -18.01
N PHE A 25 -2.01 -2.08 -18.37
CA PHE A 25 -2.42 -0.94 -17.56
C PHE A 25 -2.97 -1.37 -16.20
N LYS A 26 -3.83 -2.40 -16.15
CA LYS A 26 -4.40 -2.92 -14.90
C LYS A 26 -3.32 -3.43 -13.95
N HIS A 27 -2.46 -4.33 -14.42
CA HIS A 27 -1.41 -4.91 -13.58
C HIS A 27 -0.41 -3.85 -13.11
N LEU A 28 -0.07 -2.88 -13.96
CA LEU A 28 0.80 -1.79 -13.56
C LEU A 28 0.13 -0.87 -12.53
N ALA A 29 -1.16 -0.56 -12.68
CA ALA A 29 -1.91 0.25 -11.73
C ALA A 29 -2.02 -0.45 -10.36
N GLU A 30 -2.35 -1.74 -10.34
CA GLU A 30 -2.40 -2.55 -9.12
C GLU A 30 -1.01 -2.60 -8.42
N PHE A 31 0.05 -2.76 -9.20
CA PHE A 31 1.41 -2.72 -8.67
C PHE A 31 1.74 -1.35 -8.07
N GLN A 32 1.45 -0.27 -8.79
CA GLN A 32 1.73 1.10 -8.35
C GLN A 32 0.97 1.45 -7.06
N GLU A 33 -0.27 1.01 -6.94
CA GLU A 33 -1.13 1.26 -5.78
C GLU A 33 -0.55 0.69 -4.47
N VAL A 34 0.20 -0.42 -4.55
CA VAL A 34 0.79 -1.11 -3.40
C VAL A 34 2.26 -0.76 -3.19
N PHE A 35 3.06 -0.83 -4.26
CA PHE A 35 4.52 -0.85 -4.16
C PHE A 35 5.19 0.49 -4.43
N ASP A 36 4.45 1.47 -4.97
CA ASP A 36 4.99 2.79 -5.33
C ASP A 36 4.72 3.85 -4.24
N GLN A 37 4.50 3.39 -3.00
CA GLN A 37 4.48 4.25 -1.82
C GLN A 37 5.91 4.66 -1.47
N GLU A 38 6.27 5.89 -1.84
CA GLU A 38 7.64 6.42 -1.68
C GLU A 38 8.02 6.69 -0.22
N ALA A 39 7.11 7.33 0.53
CA ALA A 39 7.39 7.86 1.86
C ALA A 39 6.21 7.71 2.82
N CYS A 40 6.48 7.82 4.11
CA CYS A 40 5.48 7.85 5.16
C CYS A 40 4.61 9.11 5.04
N GLY A 41 3.28 8.96 5.02
CA GLY A 41 2.35 10.09 4.95
C GLY A 41 2.29 10.96 6.21
N LEU A 42 3.03 10.62 7.29
CA LEU A 42 3.07 11.39 8.53
C LEU A 42 4.43 12.05 8.82
N CYS A 43 5.54 11.39 8.49
CA CYS A 43 6.88 11.88 8.80
C CYS A 43 7.83 11.93 7.60
N GLU A 44 7.32 11.63 6.40
CA GLU A 44 8.04 11.75 5.11
C GLU A 44 9.28 10.84 4.96
N SER A 45 9.56 9.97 5.93
CA SER A 45 10.61 8.96 5.83
C SER A 45 10.29 7.91 4.75
N ASP A 46 11.31 7.53 3.98
CA ASP A 46 11.28 6.45 2.98
C ASP A 46 11.65 5.07 3.56
N ASN A 47 11.98 5.02 4.87
CA ASN A 47 12.31 3.80 5.60
C ASN A 47 11.05 2.98 5.90
N LEU A 48 10.47 2.41 4.84
CA LEU A 48 9.20 1.71 4.84
C LEU A 48 9.41 0.20 4.72
N GLN A 49 8.75 -0.56 5.59
CA GLN A 49 8.71 -2.02 5.58
C GLN A 49 7.28 -2.51 5.28
N MET A 50 7.15 -3.44 4.34
CA MET A 50 5.90 -4.20 4.14
C MET A 50 5.79 -5.30 5.20
N ILE A 51 4.62 -5.43 5.82
CA ILE A 51 4.33 -6.39 6.88
C ILE A 51 3.00 -7.07 6.58
N VAL A 52 2.96 -8.39 6.76
CA VAL A 52 1.73 -9.18 6.79
C VAL A 52 1.54 -9.69 8.22
N ARG A 53 0.35 -9.48 8.77
CA ARG A 53 -0.05 -10.03 10.08
C ARG A 53 -1.21 -10.98 9.86
N THR A 54 -1.09 -12.20 10.37
CA THR A 54 -2.19 -13.20 10.32
C THR A 54 -2.87 -13.25 11.69
N VAL A 55 -4.18 -13.02 11.72
CA VAL A 55 -5.02 -13.07 12.93
C VAL A 55 -6.29 -13.83 12.61
N ASP A 56 -6.60 -14.89 13.35
CA ASP A 56 -7.78 -15.74 13.14
C ASP A 56 -7.95 -16.17 11.68
N SER A 57 -6.85 -16.64 11.07
CA SER A 57 -6.78 -17.05 9.65
C SER A 57 -7.07 -15.93 8.63
N ASN A 58 -7.07 -14.67 9.05
CA ASN A 58 -7.19 -13.51 8.17
C ASN A 58 -5.84 -12.80 8.06
N ASP A 59 -5.43 -12.51 6.83
CA ASP A 59 -4.22 -11.74 6.55
C ASP A 59 -4.50 -10.23 6.46
N TYR A 60 -3.68 -9.47 7.17
CA TYR A 60 -3.70 -8.02 7.19
C TYR A 60 -2.39 -7.50 6.60
N TYR A 61 -2.52 -6.85 5.45
CA TYR A 61 -1.41 -6.28 4.69
C TYR A 61 -1.21 -4.82 5.09
N GLU A 62 -0.01 -4.46 5.51
CA GLU A 62 0.32 -3.12 6.01
C GLU A 62 1.70 -2.68 5.50
N ILE A 63 1.88 -1.39 5.24
CA ILE A 63 3.21 -0.76 5.18
C ILE A 63 3.45 -0.04 6.51
N ARG A 64 4.60 -0.28 7.13
CA ARG A 64 5.01 0.34 8.38
C ARG A 64 6.24 1.22 8.16
N CYS A 65 6.18 2.46 8.65
CA CYS A 65 7.34 3.32 8.73
C CYS A 65 8.21 2.86 9.91
N LYS A 66 9.50 2.65 9.67
CA LYS A 66 10.46 2.24 10.70
C LYS A 66 10.87 3.37 11.64
N ASP A 67 10.74 4.62 11.20
CA ASP A 67 11.19 5.77 11.97
C ASP A 67 10.11 6.29 12.93
N CYS A 68 8.88 6.52 12.43
CA CYS A 68 7.78 7.05 13.27
C CYS A 68 6.78 6.00 13.74
N THR A 69 6.95 4.74 13.31
CA THR A 69 6.08 3.58 13.59
C THR A 69 4.64 3.68 13.08
N ALA A 70 4.31 4.70 12.28
CA ALA A 70 3.01 4.81 11.63
C ALA A 70 2.81 3.69 10.60
N LYS A 71 1.55 3.37 10.33
CA LYS A 71 1.18 2.34 9.36
C LYS A 71 0.15 2.82 8.35
N LEU A 72 0.25 2.30 7.14
CA LEU A 72 -0.76 2.36 6.09
C LEU A 72 -1.34 0.96 5.92
N ALA A 73 -2.61 0.78 6.25
CA ALA A 73 -3.30 -0.50 6.12
C ALA A 73 -3.93 -0.67 4.74
N PHE A 74 -3.92 -1.90 4.23
CA PHE A 74 -4.55 -2.25 2.97
C PHE A 74 -5.84 -3.04 3.19
N GLY A 75 -6.83 -2.78 2.34
CA GLY A 75 -7.96 -3.67 2.11
C GLY A 75 -7.64 -4.63 0.98
N GLN A 76 -8.45 -5.67 0.86
CA GLN A 76 -8.36 -6.66 -0.20
C GLN A 76 -9.66 -6.62 -1.01
N HIS A 77 -9.57 -6.63 -2.34
CA HIS A 77 -10.75 -6.79 -3.16
C HIS A 77 -11.30 -8.21 -3.00
N LYS A 78 -12.63 -8.36 -2.93
CA LYS A 78 -13.27 -9.68 -2.79
C LYS A 78 -12.97 -10.61 -3.98
N ILE A 79 -12.69 -10.04 -5.14
CA ILE A 79 -12.40 -10.73 -6.40
C ILE A 79 -11.13 -10.10 -6.97
N GLY A 80 -10.25 -10.91 -7.56
CA GLY A 80 -9.06 -10.44 -8.26
C GLY A 80 -7.77 -10.42 -7.42
N GLY A 81 -7.84 -10.67 -6.12
CA GLY A 81 -6.66 -10.85 -5.26
C GLY A 81 -5.78 -9.60 -5.09
N SER A 82 -6.26 -8.44 -5.52
CA SER A 82 -5.53 -7.17 -5.41
C SER A 82 -5.79 -6.45 -4.10
N LEU A 83 -4.84 -5.58 -3.72
CA LEU A 83 -4.87 -4.78 -2.50
C LEU A 83 -5.14 -3.32 -2.85
N PHE A 84 -5.78 -2.60 -1.93
CA PHE A 84 -5.97 -1.15 -2.04
C PHE A 84 -5.68 -0.46 -0.70
N PRO A 85 -5.01 0.70 -0.66
CA PRO A 85 -4.73 1.40 0.57
C PRO A 85 -6.02 1.97 1.17
N LYS A 86 -6.21 1.78 2.47
CA LYS A 86 -7.33 2.38 3.20
C LYS A 86 -7.03 3.86 3.45
N ARG A 87 -7.49 4.72 2.54
CA ARG A 87 -7.30 6.19 2.58
C ARG A 87 -8.43 6.96 3.27
N LYS A 88 -9.50 6.28 3.67
CA LYS A 88 -10.68 6.89 4.32
C LYS A 88 -10.63 6.72 5.84
N LYS A 89 -11.19 7.70 6.55
CA LYS A 89 -11.44 7.64 7.99
C LYS A 89 -12.66 6.76 8.28
N GLN A 90 -12.90 6.49 9.56
CA GLN A 90 -14.08 5.73 10.01
C GLN A 90 -15.42 6.35 9.60
N ASP A 91 -15.49 7.69 9.49
CA ASP A 91 -16.68 8.42 9.03
C ASP A 91 -16.88 8.38 7.50
N GLY A 92 -16.01 7.68 6.77
CA GLY A 92 -16.05 7.56 5.30
C GLY A 92 -15.44 8.74 4.54
N SER A 93 -15.03 9.81 5.22
CA SER A 93 -14.32 10.94 4.60
C SER A 93 -12.89 10.54 4.21
N TYR A 94 -12.34 11.18 3.17
CA TYR A 94 -10.94 10.98 2.80
C TYR A 94 -10.01 11.62 3.84
N ASP A 95 -8.99 10.88 4.26
CA ASP A 95 -7.95 11.42 5.11
C ASP A 95 -6.95 12.23 4.28
N SER A 96 -7.25 13.51 4.04
CA SER A 96 -6.38 14.41 3.29
C SER A 96 -5.08 14.78 4.03
N LYS A 97 -5.06 14.64 5.36
CA LYS A 97 -3.89 15.00 6.19
C LYS A 97 -2.89 13.84 6.25
N GLY A 98 -3.31 12.70 6.79
CA GLY A 98 -2.46 11.52 6.94
C GLY A 98 -2.41 10.65 5.70
N LYS A 99 -3.27 10.89 4.69
CA LYS A 99 -3.38 10.06 3.49
C LYS A 99 -3.60 8.58 3.84
N GLY A 100 -4.35 8.30 4.92
CA GLY A 100 -4.59 6.94 5.43
C GLY A 100 -3.51 6.39 6.36
N TRP A 101 -2.37 7.08 6.49
CA TRP A 101 -1.36 6.73 7.47
C TRP A 101 -1.84 7.12 8.86
N HIS A 102 -1.71 6.20 9.81
CA HIS A 102 -2.07 6.43 11.19
C HIS A 102 -1.05 5.82 12.14
N LYS A 103 -0.89 6.44 13.29
CA LYS A 103 -0.13 5.92 14.42
C LYS A 103 -1.09 5.61 15.54
N TRP A 104 -1.05 4.37 16.04
CA TRP A 104 -1.82 4.01 17.23
C TRP A 104 -1.17 4.70 18.44
N ASN A 105 -1.84 5.73 18.94
CA ASN A 105 -1.52 6.32 20.24
C ASN A 105 -2.43 5.60 21.22
N GLY A 106 -1.90 4.73 22.08
CA GLY A 106 -2.65 3.82 22.95
C GLY A 106 -3.57 4.45 24.00
N ASN A 107 -4.06 5.67 23.81
CA ASN A 107 -5.19 6.20 24.55
C ASN A 107 -6.48 5.60 24.00
N SER A 108 -6.71 4.34 24.35
CA SER A 108 -8.07 3.85 24.52
C SER A 108 -8.67 4.62 25.69
N ALA A 109 -9.71 5.42 25.43
CA ALA A 109 -10.58 5.94 26.48
C ALA A 109 -11.35 4.80 27.16
#